data_AF-Q21347-F1
#
_entry.id   AF-Q21347-F1
#
_cell.length_a   1.000
_cell.length_b   1.000
_cell.length_c   1.000
_cell.angle_alpha   90.00
_cell.angle_beta   90.00
_cell.angle_gamma   90.00
#
_symmetry.space_group_name_H-M   'P 1'
#
loop_
_entity.id
_entity.type
_entity.pdbx_description
1 polymer ?
#
loop_
_entity_poly.entity_id
_entity_poly.type
_entity_poly.pdbx_seq_one_letter_code
_entity_poly.pdbx_strand_id
1 'polypeptide(L)'
;MSIVMSAGKGVTQVVERCEAAKESGFLDLSSCQLMYMADAVYMLIKGYEITKVSIQDNGFKKFPKKFVIKFPTATILNMANNEISEIPEEVATWTSLKGLNAAKNKISKFPEPFLQLKNLIYLDLNGNQLEEIDVDLFYSSLPALIKLNLSGNEGLGDETKKKLKALKPEKLDLIL
;
A
#
# COMPACT_ATOMS: atom_id res chain seq x y z
N MET A 1 -23.49 -24.97 -11.12
CA MET A 1 -22.75 -24.64 -12.36
C MET A 1 -22.15 -23.23 -12.40
N SER A 2 -22.57 -22.25 -11.58
CA SER A 2 -22.02 -20.87 -11.65
C SER A 2 -20.63 -20.68 -11.00
N ILE A 3 -20.34 -21.35 -9.89
CA ILE A 3 -19.09 -21.14 -9.11
C ILE A 3 -17.83 -21.57 -9.90
N VAL A 4 -17.92 -22.65 -10.67
CA VAL A 4 -16.77 -23.13 -11.47
C VAL A 4 -16.47 -22.15 -12.62
N MET A 5 -17.51 -21.59 -13.26
CA MET A 5 -17.32 -20.58 -14.31
C MET A 5 -16.75 -19.26 -13.76
N SER A 6 -17.12 -18.84 -12.56
CA SER A 6 -16.56 -17.63 -11.94
C SER A 6 -15.11 -17.82 -11.52
N ALA A 7 -14.76 -18.98 -10.97
CA ALA A 7 -13.37 -19.31 -10.62
C ALA A 7 -12.46 -19.30 -11.86
N GLY A 8 -12.91 -19.90 -12.97
CA GLY A 8 -12.17 -19.89 -14.24
C GLY A 8 -11.91 -18.48 -14.76
N LYS A 9 -12.93 -17.61 -14.77
CA LYS A 9 -12.77 -16.22 -15.20
C LYS A 9 -11.79 -15.43 -14.33
N GLY A 10 -11.86 -15.61 -13.01
CA GLY A 10 -10.94 -14.94 -12.08
C GLY A 10 -9.48 -15.36 -12.31
N VAL A 11 -9.23 -16.67 -12.50
CA VAL A 11 -7.89 -17.18 -12.80
C VAL A 11 -7.39 -16.66 -14.14
N THR A 12 -8.20 -16.71 -15.20
CA THR A 12 -7.82 -16.19 -16.52
C THR A 12 -7.45 -14.72 -16.45
N GLN A 13 -8.25 -13.89 -15.75
CA GLN A 13 -7.95 -12.48 -15.57
C GLN A 13 -6.61 -12.25 -14.87
N VAL A 14 -6.32 -12.98 -13.79
CA VAL A 14 -5.03 -12.85 -13.08
C VAL A 14 -3.87 -13.22 -13.99
N VAL A 15 -3.99 -14.28 -14.80
CA VAL A 15 -2.96 -14.68 -15.77
C VAL A 15 -2.75 -13.61 -16.83
N GLU A 16 -3.81 -13.11 -17.46
CA GLU A 16 -3.71 -12.04 -18.47
C GLU A 16 -3.01 -10.80 -17.93
N ARG A 17 -3.31 -10.40 -16.69
CA ARG A 17 -2.66 -9.25 -16.06
C ARG A 17 -1.22 -9.53 -15.65
N CYS A 18 -0.88 -10.77 -15.33
CA CYS A 18 0.52 -11.18 -15.17
C CYS A 18 1.27 -11.08 -16.50
N GLU A 19 0.69 -11.51 -17.62
CA GLU A 19 1.31 -11.37 -18.95
C GLU A 19 1.51 -9.89 -19.32
N ALA A 20 0.50 -9.04 -19.11
CA ALA A 20 0.62 -7.60 -19.35
C ALA A 20 1.70 -6.93 -18.46
N ALA A 21 1.89 -7.43 -17.24
CA ALA A 21 2.92 -6.94 -16.33
C ALA A 21 4.35 -7.23 -16.83
N LYS A 22 4.54 -8.30 -17.62
CA LYS A 22 5.86 -8.66 -18.18
C LYS A 22 6.39 -7.60 -19.15
N GLU A 23 5.50 -6.96 -19.89
CA GLU A 23 5.83 -5.91 -20.85
C GLU A 23 5.88 -4.52 -20.19
N SER A 24 4.93 -4.25 -19.29
CA SER A 24 4.73 -2.91 -18.72
C SER A 24 5.49 -2.65 -17.42
N GLY A 25 5.93 -3.69 -16.73
CA GLY A 25 6.44 -3.63 -15.35
C GLY A 25 5.39 -3.21 -14.31
N PHE A 26 4.11 -3.18 -14.69
CA PHE A 26 3.01 -2.87 -13.78
C PHE A 26 2.16 -4.12 -13.54
N LEU A 27 2.26 -4.68 -12.33
CA LEU A 27 1.42 -5.78 -11.88
C LEU A 27 0.11 -5.21 -11.31
N ASP A 28 -0.91 -5.09 -12.15
CA ASP A 28 -2.25 -4.72 -11.74
C ASP A 28 -3.08 -5.97 -11.42
N LEU A 29 -3.41 -6.20 -10.16
CA LEU A 29 -4.30 -7.28 -9.71
C LEU A 29 -5.53 -6.73 -8.97
N SER A 30 -5.93 -5.50 -9.31
CA SER A 30 -7.07 -4.84 -8.72
C SER A 30 -8.41 -5.49 -9.07
N SER A 31 -9.34 -5.55 -8.11
CA SER A 31 -10.69 -6.08 -8.33
C SER A 31 -10.73 -7.54 -8.80
N CYS A 32 -9.71 -8.34 -8.44
CA CYS A 32 -9.61 -9.75 -8.79
C CYS A 32 -10.23 -10.69 -7.72
N GLN A 33 -10.94 -10.14 -6.73
CA GLN A 33 -11.54 -10.88 -5.60
C GLN A 33 -10.52 -11.71 -4.81
N LEU A 34 -9.26 -11.25 -4.77
CA LEU A 34 -8.16 -11.92 -4.09
C LEU A 34 -8.25 -11.69 -2.58
N MET A 35 -8.07 -12.75 -1.81
CA MET A 35 -7.91 -12.65 -0.34
C MET A 35 -6.45 -12.80 0.11
N TYR A 36 -5.60 -13.33 -0.78
CA TYR A 36 -4.17 -13.54 -0.61
C TYR A 36 -3.48 -13.63 -1.97
N MET A 37 -2.15 -13.55 -1.98
CA MET A 37 -1.35 -13.75 -3.19
C MET A 37 -0.91 -15.22 -3.30
N ALA A 38 -1.32 -15.88 -4.38
CA ALA A 38 -0.94 -17.26 -4.67
C ALA A 38 0.49 -17.34 -5.25
N ASP A 39 1.20 -18.43 -4.95
CA ASP A 39 2.58 -18.60 -5.41
C ASP A 39 2.73 -18.67 -6.92
N ALA A 40 1.70 -19.14 -7.63
CA ALA A 40 1.64 -19.16 -9.09
C ALA A 40 1.82 -17.76 -9.70
N VAL A 41 1.31 -16.70 -9.05
CA VAL A 41 1.48 -15.33 -9.54
C VAL A 41 2.97 -14.95 -9.56
N TYR A 42 3.69 -15.25 -8.47
CA TYR A 42 5.14 -15.00 -8.42
C TYR A 42 5.93 -15.84 -9.41
N MET A 43 5.44 -17.03 -9.78
CA MET A 43 6.05 -17.87 -10.81
C MET A 43 5.84 -17.29 -12.21
N LEU A 44 4.64 -16.80 -12.53
CA LEU A 44 4.29 -16.27 -13.85
C LEU A 44 5.15 -15.05 -14.24
N ILE A 45 5.41 -14.15 -13.29
CA ILE A 45 6.20 -12.93 -13.51
C ILE A 45 7.68 -13.09 -13.11
N LYS A 46 8.13 -14.32 -12.83
CA LYS A 46 9.51 -14.57 -12.42
C LYS A 46 10.47 -14.14 -13.55
N GLY A 47 11.44 -13.29 -13.22
CA GLY A 47 12.46 -12.82 -14.15
C GLY A 47 12.10 -11.53 -14.88
N TYR A 48 10.91 -10.98 -14.65
CA TYR A 48 10.48 -9.68 -15.17
C TYR A 48 10.57 -8.63 -14.07
N GLU A 49 10.96 -7.41 -14.44
CA GLU A 49 11.05 -6.30 -13.51
C GLU A 49 9.67 -5.69 -13.25
N ILE A 50 9.26 -5.64 -11.99
CA ILE A 50 8.00 -5.02 -11.57
C ILE A 50 8.30 -3.71 -10.84
N THR A 51 7.90 -2.60 -11.44
CA THR A 51 8.13 -1.23 -10.94
C THR A 51 6.90 -0.65 -10.24
N LYS A 52 5.71 -1.21 -10.49
CA LYS A 52 4.43 -0.81 -9.88
C LYS A 52 3.60 -2.04 -9.55
N VAL A 53 2.91 -2.02 -8.40
CA VAL A 53 2.02 -3.11 -7.99
C VAL A 53 0.70 -2.52 -7.51
N SER A 54 -0.43 -3.07 -7.97
CA SER A 54 -1.75 -2.75 -7.46
C SER A 54 -2.50 -4.01 -7.04
N ILE A 55 -3.00 -4.04 -5.82
CA ILE A 55 -3.96 -5.03 -5.30
C ILE A 55 -5.24 -4.34 -4.81
N GLN A 56 -5.52 -3.13 -5.31
CA GLN A 56 -6.67 -2.33 -4.89
C GLN A 56 -8.00 -3.09 -5.07
N ASP A 57 -9.02 -2.79 -4.26
CA ASP A 57 -10.36 -3.38 -4.37
C ASP A 57 -10.36 -4.92 -4.30
N ASN A 58 -9.69 -5.48 -3.30
CA ASN A 58 -9.66 -6.92 -3.03
C ASN A 58 -10.08 -7.18 -1.57
N GLY A 59 -9.92 -8.41 -1.08
CA GLY A 59 -10.26 -8.83 0.29
C GLY A 59 -9.04 -9.17 1.14
N PHE A 60 -7.88 -8.53 0.91
CA PHE A 60 -6.68 -8.80 1.69
C PHE A 60 -6.88 -8.36 3.14
N LYS A 61 -6.81 -9.32 4.08
CA LYS A 61 -6.80 -9.03 5.53
C LYS A 61 -5.39 -8.82 6.08
N LYS A 62 -4.37 -9.34 5.38
CA LYS A 62 -2.97 -9.23 5.74
C LYS A 62 -2.17 -8.69 4.56
N PHE A 63 -1.17 -7.87 4.87
CA PHE A 63 -0.21 -7.42 3.87
C PHE A 63 0.55 -8.61 3.24
N PRO A 64 0.68 -8.69 1.90
CA PRO A 64 1.45 -9.74 1.23
C PRO A 64 2.96 -9.58 1.43
N LYS A 65 3.50 -10.06 2.57
CA LYS A 65 4.92 -9.85 2.95
C LYS A 65 5.96 -10.23 1.88
N LYS A 66 5.65 -11.19 1.00
CA LYS A 66 6.52 -11.57 -0.13
C LYS A 66 6.74 -10.42 -1.13
N PHE A 67 5.91 -9.38 -1.14
CA PHE A 67 6.08 -8.22 -2.02
C PHE A 67 7.45 -7.57 -1.86
N VAL A 68 7.90 -7.41 -0.62
CA VAL A 68 9.19 -6.80 -0.29
C VAL A 68 10.35 -7.51 -0.99
N ILE A 69 10.34 -8.85 -0.99
CA ILE A 69 11.41 -9.66 -1.60
C ILE A 69 11.17 -9.96 -3.09
N LYS A 70 9.93 -9.92 -3.57
CA LYS A 70 9.58 -10.27 -4.96
C LYS A 70 9.58 -9.05 -5.88
N PHE A 71 9.36 -7.86 -5.36
CA PHE A 71 9.27 -6.61 -6.10
C PHE A 71 10.24 -5.56 -5.53
N PRO A 72 11.55 -5.88 -5.36
CA PRO A 72 12.50 -4.99 -4.70
C PRO A 72 12.73 -3.67 -5.45
N THR A 73 12.38 -3.59 -6.74
CA THR A 73 12.51 -2.37 -7.56
C THR A 73 11.20 -1.57 -7.66
N ALA A 74 10.10 -2.08 -7.11
CA ALA A 74 8.82 -1.39 -7.19
C ALA A 74 8.85 -0.06 -6.44
N THR A 75 8.36 0.97 -7.10
CA THR A 75 8.32 2.36 -6.61
C THR A 75 6.90 2.80 -6.24
N ILE A 76 5.88 2.10 -6.72
CA ILE A 76 4.48 2.40 -6.42
C ILE A 76 3.79 1.13 -5.94
N LEU A 77 3.15 1.21 -4.77
CA LEU A 77 2.24 0.20 -4.25
C LEU A 77 0.86 0.82 -4.03
N ASN A 78 -0.17 0.22 -4.62
CA ASN A 78 -1.56 0.52 -4.33
C ASN A 78 -2.25 -0.69 -3.72
N MET A 79 -2.67 -0.57 -2.46
CA MET A 79 -3.41 -1.58 -1.71
C MET A 79 -4.71 -1.02 -1.14
N ALA A 80 -5.24 0.03 -1.76
CA ALA A 80 -6.45 0.69 -1.29
C ALA A 80 -7.68 -0.24 -1.31
N ASN A 81 -8.66 0.04 -0.47
CA ASN A 81 -9.92 -0.69 -0.39
C ASN A 81 -9.71 -2.21 -0.20
N ASN A 82 -9.08 -2.56 0.91
CA ASN A 82 -8.88 -3.92 1.40
C ASN A 82 -9.24 -3.96 2.89
N GLU A 83 -8.94 -5.06 3.58
CA GLU A 83 -9.18 -5.24 5.00
C GLU A 83 -7.87 -5.33 5.80
N ILE A 84 -6.77 -4.74 5.30
CA ILE A 84 -5.44 -4.86 5.91
C ILE A 84 -5.42 -4.08 7.22
N SER A 85 -5.16 -4.76 8.34
CA SER A 85 -5.03 -4.13 9.66
C SER A 85 -3.59 -3.97 10.12
N GLU A 86 -2.68 -4.79 9.59
CA GLU A 86 -1.27 -4.88 10.05
C GLU A 86 -0.31 -4.76 8.87
N ILE A 87 0.74 -3.96 9.08
CA ILE A 87 1.90 -3.83 8.19
C ILE A 87 3.10 -4.50 8.87
N PRO A 88 3.75 -5.49 8.23
CA PRO A 88 4.84 -6.24 8.84
C PRO A 88 6.17 -5.46 8.79
N GLU A 89 7.07 -5.76 9.72
CA GLU A 89 8.38 -5.09 9.88
C GLU A 89 9.22 -5.14 8.60
N GLU A 90 9.11 -6.22 7.81
CA GLU A 90 9.85 -6.38 6.55
C GLU A 90 9.61 -5.22 5.57
N VAL A 91 8.47 -4.52 5.65
CA VAL A 91 8.20 -3.34 4.81
C VAL A 91 9.23 -2.23 5.00
N ALA A 92 9.88 -2.14 6.17
CA ALA A 92 10.96 -1.20 6.43
C ALA A 92 12.13 -1.33 5.44
N THR A 93 12.30 -2.51 4.82
CA THR A 93 13.36 -2.78 3.83
C THR A 93 12.99 -2.43 2.39
N TRP A 94 11.74 -2.05 2.12
CA TRP A 94 11.26 -1.73 0.76
C TRP A 94 11.59 -0.28 0.35
N THR A 95 12.87 0.08 0.45
CA THR A 95 13.37 1.46 0.34
C THR A 95 13.22 2.09 -1.05
N SER A 96 12.80 1.32 -2.06
CA SER A 96 12.50 1.80 -3.42
C SER A 96 11.16 2.53 -3.52
N LEU A 97 10.23 2.34 -2.56
CA LEU A 97 8.90 2.93 -2.61
C LEU A 97 8.95 4.46 -2.59
N LYS A 98 8.20 5.05 -3.53
CA LYS A 98 7.98 6.49 -3.69
C LYS A 98 6.51 6.87 -3.54
N GLY A 99 5.59 5.98 -3.89
CA GLY A 99 4.15 6.17 -3.72
C GLY A 99 3.50 4.98 -3.05
N LEU A 100 2.78 5.22 -1.96
CA LEU A 100 2.03 4.19 -1.25
C LEU A 100 0.59 4.64 -1.01
N ASN A 101 -0.35 3.93 -1.62
CA ASN A 101 -1.78 4.09 -1.34
C ASN A 101 -2.27 2.91 -0.50
N ALA A 102 -2.58 3.18 0.77
CA ALA A 102 -3.16 2.25 1.73
C ALA A 102 -4.53 2.73 2.23
N ALA A 103 -5.21 3.59 1.47
CA ALA A 103 -6.51 4.14 1.83
C ALA A 103 -7.58 3.04 1.99
N LYS A 104 -8.60 3.30 2.81
CA LYS A 104 -9.75 2.41 3.03
C LYS A 104 -9.33 0.99 3.42
N ASN A 105 -8.47 0.90 4.44
CA ASN A 105 -8.07 -0.36 5.08
C ASN A 105 -8.55 -0.34 6.55
N LYS A 106 -7.96 -1.19 7.40
CA LYS A 106 -8.30 -1.32 8.83
C LYS A 106 -7.10 -1.01 9.73
N ILE A 107 -6.19 -0.17 9.27
CA ILE A 107 -4.97 0.18 10.01
C ILE A 107 -5.35 1.10 11.18
N SER A 108 -5.13 0.65 12.42
CA SER A 108 -5.53 1.37 13.65
C SER A 108 -4.39 2.15 14.32
N LYS A 109 -3.13 1.79 14.04
CA LYS A 109 -1.94 2.50 14.51
C LYS A 109 -1.07 2.88 13.33
N PHE A 110 -0.32 3.97 13.45
CA PHE A 110 0.64 4.32 12.42
C PHE A 110 1.65 3.15 12.24
N PRO A 111 1.85 2.66 11.00
CA PRO A 111 2.78 1.57 10.78
C PRO A 111 4.23 2.08 10.82
N GLU A 112 4.89 1.90 11.96
CA GLU A 112 6.31 2.23 12.18
C GLU A 112 7.27 1.81 11.04
N PRO A 113 7.09 0.65 10.35
CA PRO A 113 7.93 0.29 9.21
C PRO A 113 7.93 1.32 8.07
N PHE A 114 6.86 2.12 7.92
CA PHE A 114 6.82 3.18 6.93
C PHE A 114 7.82 4.29 7.22
N LEU A 115 8.22 4.51 8.48
CA LEU A 115 9.21 5.53 8.85
C LEU A 115 10.60 5.26 8.24
N GLN A 116 10.88 4.03 7.80
CA GLN A 116 12.14 3.68 7.13
C GLN A 116 12.12 3.95 5.61
N LEU A 117 10.95 4.26 5.03
CA LEU A 117 10.79 4.52 3.60
C LEU A 117 11.23 5.95 3.23
N LYS A 118 12.53 6.23 3.34
CA LYS A 118 13.10 7.59 3.18
C LYS A 118 12.85 8.25 1.81
N ASN A 119 12.52 7.45 0.80
CA ASN A 119 12.22 7.90 -0.56
C ASN A 119 10.71 8.12 -0.81
N LEU A 120 9.85 7.92 0.18
CA LEU A 120 8.40 8.04 0.04
C LEU A 120 8.01 9.51 -0.18
N ILE A 121 7.36 9.78 -1.31
CA ILE A 121 6.90 11.11 -1.76
C ILE A 121 5.41 11.28 -1.54
N TYR A 122 4.63 10.20 -1.72
CA TYR A 122 3.18 10.17 -1.57
C TYR A 122 2.76 9.04 -0.63
N LEU A 123 1.99 9.38 0.39
CA LEU A 123 1.38 8.42 1.33
C LEU A 123 -0.10 8.74 1.50
N ASP A 124 -0.95 7.76 1.16
CA ASP A 124 -2.39 7.84 1.39
C ASP A 124 -2.84 6.80 2.40
N LEU A 125 -3.36 7.28 3.53
CA LEU A 125 -3.91 6.51 4.63
C LEU A 125 -5.37 6.92 4.89
N ASN A 126 -6.05 7.56 3.94
CA ASN A 126 -7.44 7.98 4.07
C ASN A 126 -8.35 6.83 4.48
N GLY A 127 -9.35 7.07 5.33
CA GLY A 127 -10.38 6.08 5.65
C GLY A 127 -9.84 4.83 6.36
N ASN A 128 -8.78 4.97 7.13
CA ASN A 128 -8.30 3.96 8.07
C ASN A 128 -8.87 4.23 9.47
N GLN A 129 -8.30 3.63 10.51
CA GLN A 129 -8.75 3.72 11.90
C GLN A 129 -7.66 4.28 12.81
N LEU A 130 -6.74 5.08 12.26
CA LEU A 130 -5.60 5.61 13.01
C LEU A 130 -6.07 6.44 14.21
N GLU A 131 -5.57 6.10 15.40
CA GLU A 131 -5.88 6.80 16.65
C GLU A 131 -4.79 7.80 17.06
N GLU A 132 -3.53 7.46 16.79
CA GLU A 132 -2.36 8.25 17.18
C GLU A 132 -1.25 8.21 16.11
N ILE A 133 -0.45 9.26 16.08
CA ILE A 133 0.77 9.40 15.27
C ILE A 133 1.77 10.20 16.11
N ASP A 134 2.99 9.70 16.31
CA ASP A 134 4.09 10.52 16.81
C ASP A 134 4.53 11.50 15.72
N VAL A 135 3.97 12.72 15.77
CA VAL A 135 4.15 13.72 14.71
C VAL A 135 5.61 14.14 14.51
N ASP A 136 6.39 14.24 15.59
CA ASP A 136 7.78 14.69 15.50
C ASP A 136 8.64 13.59 14.85
N LEU A 137 8.44 12.34 15.28
CA LEU A 137 9.08 11.18 14.69
C LEU A 137 8.67 10.99 13.23
N PHE A 138 7.39 11.18 12.92
CA PHE A 138 6.84 11.03 11.57
C PHE A 138 7.51 12.00 10.58
N TYR A 139 7.53 13.31 10.87
CA TYR A 139 8.10 14.30 9.95
C TYR A 139 9.63 14.22 9.87
N SER A 140 10.32 13.91 10.97
CA SER A 140 11.79 13.71 10.93
C SER A 140 12.19 12.44 10.17
N SER A 141 11.31 11.43 10.12
CA SER A 141 11.60 10.16 9.46
C SER A 141 11.33 10.15 7.95
N LEU A 142 10.42 10.99 7.45
CA LEU A 142 9.97 11.00 6.05
C LEU A 142 10.30 12.33 5.33
N PRO A 143 11.60 12.65 5.13
CA PRO A 143 12.02 13.95 4.62
C PRO A 143 11.62 14.21 3.15
N ALA A 144 11.32 13.16 2.38
CA ALA A 144 10.93 13.25 0.97
C ALA A 144 9.43 13.45 0.76
N LEU A 145 8.59 13.33 1.80
CA LEU A 145 7.14 13.36 1.68
C LEU A 145 6.66 14.74 1.19
N ILE A 146 5.86 14.74 0.14
CA ILE A 146 5.26 15.94 -0.47
C ILE A 146 3.74 15.90 -0.35
N LYS A 147 3.13 14.71 -0.27
CA LYS A 147 1.69 14.58 -0.11
C LYS A 147 1.33 13.49 0.88
N LEU A 148 0.52 13.87 1.87
CA LEU A 148 0.01 13.03 2.93
C LEU A 148 -1.51 13.18 3.04
N ASN A 149 -2.23 12.08 2.94
CA ASN A 149 -3.67 12.05 3.17
C ASN A 149 -4.00 11.17 4.37
N LEU A 150 -4.55 11.79 5.41
CA LEU A 150 -4.97 11.17 6.67
C LEU A 150 -6.48 11.36 6.93
N SER A 151 -7.21 11.93 5.97
CA SER A 151 -8.66 12.18 6.12
C SER A 151 -9.46 10.90 6.39
N GLY A 152 -10.56 11.00 7.14
CA GLY A 152 -11.39 9.83 7.48
C GLY A 152 -10.74 8.86 8.47
N ASN A 153 -9.68 9.28 9.17
CA ASN A 153 -9.23 8.62 10.40
C ASN A 153 -9.90 9.30 11.60
N GLU A 154 -11.15 8.91 11.86
CA GLU A 154 -11.99 9.57 12.89
C GLU A 154 -11.43 9.43 14.31
N GLY A 155 -10.68 8.36 14.58
CA GLY A 155 -10.00 8.13 15.86
C GLY A 155 -8.81 9.06 16.13
N LEU A 156 -8.29 9.73 15.10
CA LEU A 156 -7.11 10.58 15.23
C LEU A 156 -7.47 11.84 16.02
N GLY A 157 -6.96 11.94 17.25
CA GLY A 157 -7.33 12.98 18.20
C GLY A 157 -7.09 14.40 17.71
N ASP A 158 -7.91 15.35 18.16
CA ASP A 158 -7.86 16.76 17.74
C ASP A 158 -6.50 17.41 18.00
N GLU A 159 -5.85 17.08 19.11
CA GLU A 159 -4.51 17.58 19.42
C GLU A 159 -3.46 17.05 18.44
N THR A 160 -3.54 15.78 18.04
CA THR A 160 -2.67 15.20 17.00
C THR A 160 -2.92 15.90 15.65
N LYS A 161 -4.18 16.14 15.28
CA LYS A 161 -4.55 16.89 14.05
C LYS A 161 -4.01 18.33 14.08
N LYS A 162 -4.11 19.04 15.22
CA LYS A 162 -3.54 20.38 15.40
C LYS A 162 -2.01 20.35 15.26
N LYS A 163 -1.34 19.38 15.90
CA LYS A 163 0.12 19.23 15.83
C LYS A 163 0.60 18.91 14.40
N LEU A 164 -0.10 18.04 13.67
CA LEU A 164 0.17 17.76 12.25
C LEU A 164 0.09 19.04 11.41
N LYS A 165 -0.96 19.85 11.57
CA LYS A 165 -1.08 21.13 10.84
C LYS A 165 0.01 22.12 11.21
N ALA A 166 0.35 22.22 12.50
CA ALA A 166 1.31 23.21 13.01
C ALA A 166 2.76 22.88 12.62
N LEU A 167 3.13 21.60 12.56
CA LEU A 167 4.50 21.14 12.32
C LEU A 167 4.77 20.67 10.89
N LYS A 168 3.78 20.72 9.99
CA LYS A 168 3.96 20.24 8.61
C LYS A 168 5.08 21.00 7.90
N PRO A 169 5.97 20.31 7.16
CA PRO A 169 6.90 20.97 6.25
C PRO A 169 6.17 21.83 5.22
N GLU A 170 6.78 22.93 4.78
CA GLU A 170 6.17 23.89 3.84
C GLU A 170 5.71 23.21 2.54
N LYS A 171 6.55 22.33 1.99
CA LYS A 171 6.28 21.57 0.76
C LYS A 171 5.22 20.48 0.89
N LEU A 172 4.77 20.16 2.11
CA LEU A 172 3.84 19.05 2.35
C LEU A 172 2.38 19.49 2.15
N ASP A 173 1.74 18.91 1.15
CA ASP A 173 0.28 18.89 0.98
C ASP A 173 -0.32 17.88 1.98
N LEU A 174 -1.06 18.38 2.96
CA LEU A 174 -1.63 17.61 4.06
C LEU A 174 -3.16 17.68 4.00
N ILE A 175 -3.80 16.51 3.88
CA ILE A 175 -5.25 16.34 3.93
C ILE A 175 -5.62 15.62 5.24
N LEU A 176 -6.48 16.22 6.05
CA LEU A 176 -6.93 15.73 7.36
C LEU A 176 -8.45 15.65 7.43
#